data_AF-A0A7V2H946-F1
#
_entry.id   AF-A0A7V2H946-F1
#
_cell.length_a   1.000
_cell.length_b   1.000
_cell.length_c   1.000
_cell.angle_alpha   90.00
_cell.angle_beta   90.00
_cell.angle_gamma   90.00
#
_symmetry.space_group_name_H-M   'P 1'
#
loop_
_entity.id
_entity.type
_entity.pdbx_description
1 polymer ?
#
loop_
_entity_poly.entity_id
_entity_poly.type
_entity_poly.pdbx_seq_one_letter_code
_entity_poly.pdbx_strand_id
1 'polypeptide(L)'
;MRNRTIVEALEHRRLLSGQVPFDPGSAGLVAASRHRTIDTRSLAALSRGPLGPGDVHSTDDLSIPATIEGVSFETEGDLNGSPGFGTIPPSPAAAVGPFHVVSAVNSAIRFNHKSGTQTFQSNLFAFFGFQAFSGMYDVRIAFDDYTGRWFVAAVDQTDASSSPFGNRSSIFLAVSDDADPNGEWAIYSINSRLTISSQQRYAESLQMAISQGEIYFTANMLSFGATPTYAGSRLWIVDKNELLANDNLSFTLHNPFASAGVTQNLAGLSPVNMLGGGAGTTGTFLINAGGFSDGSGDRLAVIRVSNPLSPTPTFTNTFVSMGGDVDAQATPIPPAPQSGTSVTIVTGDRRVGTAGTWRGGEMVFANTIVPTTGPDAGQATVRWYRVSAPAAIVAPSLIEADNVGGEGIATGAHTFYPAATLDHNGNIGIGFGVSAPTIFPSAAYVTRSGVTTSSATVYAAGGDFYVRTYVLPSGVSANNLWGNYSSAAVDPLDGRIWFYNQYAGPRGGLFQSEDGRWRTRLANVD
;
A
#
# COMPACT_ATOMS: atom_id res chain seq x y z
N MET A 1 -27.95 -4.62 18.88
CA MET A 1 -27.95 -3.42 18.01
C MET A 1 -26.58 -3.35 17.35
N ARG A 2 -26.51 -3.27 16.01
CA ARG A 2 -25.24 -3.25 15.27
C ARG A 2 -24.55 -1.90 15.54
N ASN A 3 -23.41 -1.88 16.24
CA ASN A 3 -22.54 -0.69 16.40
C ASN A 3 -21.78 -0.39 15.09
N ARG A 4 -22.48 -0.39 13.96
CA ARG A 4 -21.89 -0.19 12.64
C ARG A 4 -22.35 1.14 12.08
N THR A 5 -21.41 1.85 11.48
CA THR A 5 -21.64 3.11 10.79
C THR A 5 -21.70 2.83 9.29
N ILE A 6 -22.69 3.39 8.60
CA ILE A 6 -22.81 3.27 7.14
C ILE A 6 -21.64 4.03 6.50
N VAL A 7 -21.02 3.42 5.49
CA VAL A 7 -20.06 4.08 4.61
C VAL A 7 -20.85 4.91 3.60
N GLU A 8 -20.46 6.16 3.40
CA GLU A 8 -21.14 7.05 2.46
C GLU A 8 -20.86 6.61 1.02
N ALA A 9 -21.90 6.23 0.27
CA ALA A 9 -21.79 6.00 -1.17
C ALA A 9 -21.84 7.34 -1.91
N LEU A 10 -20.91 7.57 -2.82
CA LEU A 10 -20.78 8.83 -3.54
C LEU A 10 -21.33 8.73 -4.95
N GLU A 11 -20.93 7.70 -5.71
CA GLU A 11 -21.40 7.47 -7.07
C GLU A 11 -20.97 6.09 -7.60
N HIS A 12 -21.66 5.63 -8.64
CA HIS A 12 -21.17 4.58 -9.55
C HIS A 12 -20.73 5.24 -10.84
N ARG A 13 -19.56 4.84 -11.36
CA ARG A 13 -18.99 5.42 -12.57
C ARG A 13 -18.39 4.37 -13.47
N ARG A 14 -18.66 4.51 -14.77
CA ARG A 14 -17.99 3.71 -15.80
C ARG A 14 -16.70 4.39 -16.22
N LEU A 15 -15.60 3.64 -16.25
CA LEU A 15 -14.35 4.16 -16.78
C LEU A 15 -14.46 4.29 -18.30
N LEU A 16 -14.16 5.48 -18.81
CA LEU A 16 -14.06 5.72 -20.24
C LEU A 16 -12.58 5.72 -20.60
N SER A 17 -12.20 4.95 -21.62
CA SER A 17 -10.86 4.97 -22.17
C SER A 17 -10.62 6.32 -22.87
N GLY A 18 -9.90 7.22 -22.22
CA GLY A 18 -9.48 8.50 -22.79
C GLY A 18 -8.82 9.40 -21.76
N GLN A 19 -7.72 10.05 -22.14
CA GLN A 19 -7.19 11.16 -21.35
C GLN A 19 -8.28 12.24 -21.29
N VAL A 20 -8.85 12.49 -20.12
CA VAL A 20 -9.61 13.72 -19.90
C VAL A 20 -8.56 14.80 -19.68
N PRO A 21 -8.34 15.74 -20.61
CA PRO A 21 -7.39 16.81 -20.38
C PRO A 21 -7.85 17.61 -19.16
N PHE A 22 -6.92 17.88 -18.26
CA PHE A 22 -7.13 18.88 -17.21
C PHE A 22 -7.31 20.24 -17.89
N ASP A 23 -8.52 20.83 -17.80
CA ASP A 23 -8.75 22.22 -18.19
C ASP A 23 -8.63 23.11 -16.94
N PRO A 24 -7.51 23.84 -16.75
CA PRO A 24 -7.36 24.78 -15.65
C PRO A 24 -8.34 25.97 -15.72
N GLY A 25 -9.07 26.14 -16.82
CA GLY A 25 -9.97 27.27 -17.09
C GLY A 25 -11.44 27.07 -16.69
N SER A 26 -11.89 25.88 -16.32
CA SER A 26 -13.32 25.61 -16.08
C SER A 26 -13.79 25.78 -14.63
N ALA A 27 -13.06 26.54 -13.81
CA ALA A 27 -13.52 26.99 -12.49
C ALA A 27 -14.63 28.06 -12.64
N GLY A 28 -15.79 27.65 -13.16
CA GLY A 28 -16.91 28.55 -13.40
C GLY A 28 -18.14 27.81 -13.91
N LEU A 29 -19.01 27.42 -12.98
CA LEU A 29 -20.44 27.14 -13.16
C LEU A 29 -20.81 25.98 -14.13
N VAL A 30 -21.48 24.95 -13.61
CA VAL A 30 -22.95 24.82 -13.62
C VAL A 30 -23.32 23.42 -13.12
N ALA A 31 -24.11 23.39 -12.05
CA ALA A 31 -24.91 22.24 -11.67
C ALA A 31 -26.03 22.01 -12.69
N ALA A 32 -26.17 20.77 -13.19
CA ALA A 32 -27.45 20.29 -13.70
C ALA A 32 -27.52 18.76 -13.60
N SER A 33 -28.07 18.29 -12.48
CA SER A 33 -28.66 16.96 -12.34
C SER A 33 -29.65 16.71 -13.49
N ARG A 34 -29.48 15.59 -14.20
CA ARG A 34 -30.59 14.93 -14.90
C ARG A 34 -30.58 13.45 -14.55
N HIS A 35 -31.47 13.13 -13.60
CA HIS A 35 -32.01 11.81 -13.35
C HIS A 35 -32.38 11.12 -14.69
N ARG A 36 -31.77 9.97 -14.98
CA ARG A 36 -32.29 9.05 -15.99
C ARG A 36 -32.57 7.72 -15.31
N THR A 37 -33.85 7.42 -15.19
CA THR A 37 -34.39 6.15 -14.71
C THR A 37 -33.83 5.02 -15.57
N ILE A 38 -33.07 4.11 -14.97
CA ILE A 38 -32.66 2.86 -15.63
C ILE A 38 -33.76 1.83 -15.40
N ASP A 39 -34.27 1.32 -16.53
CA ASP A 39 -35.34 0.34 -16.65
C ASP A 39 -34.85 -1.04 -16.16
N THR A 40 -35.55 -1.61 -15.17
CA THR A 40 -35.19 -2.85 -14.48
C THR A 40 -35.72 -4.07 -15.22
N ARG A 41 -35.04 -4.50 -16.30
CA ARG A 41 -35.32 -5.81 -16.93
C ARG A 41 -34.09 -6.51 -17.50
N SER A 42 -33.29 -7.15 -16.64
CA SER A 42 -32.74 -8.50 -16.88
C SER A 42 -32.10 -9.09 -15.61
N LEU A 43 -32.89 -9.26 -14.55
CA LEU A 43 -32.52 -10.14 -13.43
C LEU A 43 -32.91 -11.58 -13.79
N ALA A 44 -32.07 -12.27 -14.56
CA ALA A 44 -32.13 -13.72 -14.73
C ALA A 44 -30.86 -14.27 -15.40
N ALA A 45 -29.80 -14.49 -14.60
CA ALA A 45 -28.83 -15.60 -14.75
C ALA A 45 -27.69 -15.49 -13.72
N LEU A 46 -28.00 -15.58 -12.42
CA LEU A 46 -27.00 -15.82 -11.38
C LEU A 46 -27.29 -17.18 -10.74
N SER A 47 -26.75 -18.21 -11.39
CA SER A 47 -26.62 -19.57 -10.86
C SER A 47 -25.62 -20.32 -11.73
N ARG A 48 -24.33 -20.04 -11.56
CA ARG A 48 -23.27 -21.00 -11.92
C ARG A 48 -22.26 -21.02 -10.78
N GLY A 49 -22.02 -22.23 -10.27
CA GLY A 49 -21.05 -22.52 -9.22
C GLY A 49 -19.60 -22.37 -9.70
N PRO A 50 -18.62 -22.92 -8.97
CA PRO A 50 -17.20 -22.72 -9.28
C PRO A 50 -16.91 -23.13 -10.73
N LEU A 51 -16.16 -22.26 -11.42
CA LEU A 51 -15.79 -22.44 -12.83
C LEU A 51 -15.12 -23.82 -13.00
N GLY A 52 -15.81 -24.70 -13.72
CA GLY A 52 -15.24 -25.98 -14.17
C GLY A 52 -14.28 -25.76 -15.34
N PRO A 53 -13.34 -26.68 -15.57
CA PRO A 53 -12.35 -26.55 -16.64
C PRO A 53 -13.02 -26.88 -17.98
N GLY A 54 -13.38 -25.87 -18.76
CA GLY A 54 -13.92 -26.11 -20.09
C GLY A 54 -14.73 -24.95 -20.66
N ASP A 55 -14.07 -23.81 -20.87
CA ASP A 55 -14.44 -22.85 -21.92
C ASP A 55 -13.14 -22.16 -22.36
N VAL A 56 -12.33 -22.90 -23.12
CA VAL A 56 -11.10 -22.39 -23.74
C VAL A 56 -11.51 -21.56 -24.96
N HIS A 57 -11.87 -20.31 -24.74
CA HIS A 57 -11.71 -19.30 -25.78
C HIS A 57 -10.21 -19.09 -25.95
N SER A 58 -9.65 -19.71 -27.01
CA SER A 58 -8.38 -19.36 -27.69
C SER A 58 -7.69 -18.12 -27.11
N THR A 59 -6.91 -18.31 -26.05
CA THR A 59 -5.96 -17.29 -25.60
C THR A 59 -4.83 -17.35 -26.61
N ASP A 60 -4.75 -16.36 -27.50
CA ASP A 60 -3.45 -15.97 -28.02
C ASP A 60 -2.53 -15.85 -26.80
N ASP A 61 -1.52 -16.73 -26.75
CA ASP A 61 -0.50 -16.80 -25.71
C ASP A 61 0.35 -15.54 -25.77
N LEU A 62 -0.22 -14.43 -25.28
CA LEU A 62 0.50 -13.18 -25.12
C LEU A 62 1.48 -13.40 -23.99
N SER A 63 2.74 -13.65 -24.35
CA SER A 63 3.86 -13.77 -23.41
C SER A 63 3.81 -12.64 -22.39
N ILE A 64 3.76 -12.99 -21.11
CA ILE A 64 3.87 -12.01 -20.02
C ILE A 64 5.32 -11.49 -20.03
N PRO A 65 5.56 -10.18 -20.26
CA PRO A 65 6.89 -9.62 -20.19
C PRO A 65 7.41 -9.70 -18.75
N ALA A 66 8.73 -9.85 -18.60
CA ALA A 66 9.37 -9.88 -17.28
C ALA A 66 9.15 -8.58 -16.48
N THR A 67 8.92 -7.45 -17.19
CA THR A 67 8.65 -6.15 -16.57
C THR A 67 7.62 -5.34 -17.33
N ILE A 68 6.86 -4.50 -16.63
CA ILE A 68 5.91 -3.53 -17.19
C ILE A 68 6.20 -2.14 -16.61
N GLU A 69 6.31 -1.12 -17.47
CA GLU A 69 6.50 0.27 -17.01
C GLU A 69 5.24 0.82 -16.33
N GLY A 70 5.42 1.39 -15.15
CA GLY A 70 4.37 2.08 -14.42
C GLY A 70 4.32 3.57 -14.72
N VAL A 71 3.61 4.31 -13.86
CA VAL A 71 3.56 5.77 -13.93
C VAL A 71 4.97 6.35 -13.74
N SER A 72 5.34 7.36 -14.53
CA SER A 72 6.56 8.15 -14.35
C SER A 72 6.27 9.56 -13.83
N PHE A 73 7.31 10.27 -13.39
CA PHE A 73 7.24 11.69 -13.06
C PHE A 73 6.57 12.54 -14.17
N GLU A 74 6.92 12.29 -15.43
CA GLU A 74 6.35 13.00 -16.58
C GLU A 74 4.88 12.62 -16.77
N THR A 75 4.59 11.32 -16.73
CA THR A 75 3.23 10.78 -16.87
C THR A 75 2.30 11.39 -15.82
N GLU A 76 2.75 11.42 -14.55
CA GLU A 76 2.01 11.98 -13.42
C GLU A 76 1.78 13.48 -13.61
N GLY A 77 2.79 14.21 -14.08
CA GLY A 77 2.66 15.61 -14.40
C GLY A 77 1.66 15.92 -15.51
N ASP A 78 1.73 15.19 -16.63
CA ASP A 78 0.83 15.37 -17.77
C ASP A 78 -0.64 15.13 -17.39
N LEU A 79 -0.90 14.15 -16.53
CA LEU A 79 -2.24 13.83 -16.02
C LEU A 79 -2.82 14.91 -15.08
N ASN A 80 -1.96 15.71 -14.45
CA ASN A 80 -2.33 16.69 -13.44
C ASN A 80 -2.07 18.15 -13.91
N GLY A 81 -1.89 18.36 -15.22
CA GLY A 81 -1.85 19.69 -15.83
C GLY A 81 -0.52 20.44 -15.72
N SER A 82 0.56 19.80 -15.26
CA SER A 82 1.92 20.33 -15.29
C SER A 82 2.94 19.21 -15.16
N PRO A 83 3.97 19.12 -16.02
CA PRO A 83 5.07 18.18 -15.85
C PRO A 83 5.62 18.24 -14.42
N GLY A 84 5.65 17.10 -13.73
CA GLY A 84 5.95 17.04 -12.31
C GLY A 84 4.98 17.83 -11.46
N PHE A 85 3.76 17.34 -11.25
CA PHE A 85 2.74 18.02 -10.44
C PHE A 85 3.16 18.30 -8.98
N GLY A 86 4.38 17.92 -8.61
CA GLY A 86 5.02 18.27 -7.34
C GLY A 86 4.52 17.42 -6.19
N THR A 87 3.73 16.38 -6.45
CA THR A 87 3.37 15.40 -5.42
C THR A 87 4.59 14.55 -5.13
N ILE A 88 5.30 14.96 -4.09
CA ILE A 88 6.49 14.28 -3.59
C ILE A 88 6.14 13.74 -2.19
N PRO A 89 6.34 12.44 -1.94
CA PRO A 89 6.82 11.44 -2.88
C PRO A 89 5.70 10.74 -3.68
N PRO A 90 6.02 10.02 -4.78
CA PRO A 90 5.07 9.20 -5.53
C PRO A 90 4.42 8.09 -4.71
N SER A 91 5.12 7.42 -3.79
CA SER A 91 4.58 6.31 -2.96
C SER A 91 3.85 5.22 -3.77
N PRO A 92 4.59 4.28 -4.40
CA PRO A 92 4.04 3.18 -5.19
C PRO A 92 3.06 2.26 -4.45
N ALA A 93 1.95 1.91 -5.10
CA ALA A 93 1.05 0.82 -4.71
C ALA A 93 0.61 0.02 -5.93
N ALA A 94 0.55 -1.30 -5.84
CA ALA A 94 0.03 -2.16 -6.89
C ALA A 94 -0.61 -3.44 -6.35
N ALA A 95 -1.53 -4.01 -7.15
CA ALA A 95 -2.05 -5.35 -6.97
C ALA A 95 -2.18 -6.06 -8.32
N VAL A 96 -2.33 -7.38 -8.25
CA VAL A 96 -2.38 -8.27 -9.42
C VAL A 96 -3.64 -9.10 -9.36
N GLY A 97 -4.43 -9.04 -10.43
CA GLY A 97 -5.62 -9.87 -10.63
C GLY A 97 -5.35 -10.92 -11.71
N PRO A 98 -6.36 -11.62 -12.25
CA PRO A 98 -6.15 -12.72 -13.19
C PRO A 98 -5.54 -12.30 -14.52
N PHE A 99 -5.92 -11.13 -15.05
CA PHE A 99 -5.48 -10.66 -16.38
C PHE A 99 -4.85 -9.27 -16.38
N HIS A 100 -4.99 -8.52 -15.29
CA HIS A 100 -4.52 -7.14 -15.20
C HIS A 100 -3.62 -6.94 -13.97
N VAL A 101 -2.80 -5.91 -14.07
CA VAL A 101 -2.10 -5.29 -12.95
C VAL A 101 -2.61 -3.86 -12.80
N VAL A 102 -3.01 -3.49 -11.59
CA VAL A 102 -3.43 -2.13 -11.24
C VAL A 102 -2.33 -1.52 -10.40
N SER A 103 -1.85 -0.35 -10.81
CA SER A 103 -0.73 0.35 -10.18
C SER A 103 -1.08 1.81 -9.97
N ALA A 104 -0.61 2.40 -8.88
CA ALA A 104 -0.80 3.80 -8.56
C ALA A 104 0.43 4.40 -7.89
N VAL A 105 0.44 5.72 -7.92
CA VAL A 105 1.21 6.63 -7.08
C VAL A 105 0.21 7.60 -6.45
N ASN A 106 0.61 8.41 -5.47
CA ASN A 106 -0.27 9.31 -4.72
C ASN A 106 -1.21 10.18 -5.58
N SER A 107 -0.84 10.48 -6.82
CA SER A 107 -1.56 11.41 -7.71
C SER A 107 -1.97 10.80 -9.06
N ALA A 108 -1.70 9.53 -9.32
CA ALA A 108 -2.02 8.88 -10.59
C ALA A 108 -2.23 7.37 -10.46
N ILE A 109 -3.08 6.82 -11.33
CA ILE A 109 -3.41 5.39 -11.40
C ILE A 109 -3.34 4.92 -12.86
N ARG A 110 -2.84 3.69 -13.05
CA ARG A 110 -2.69 3.03 -14.34
C ARG A 110 -3.08 1.56 -14.25
N PHE A 111 -3.82 1.08 -15.25
CA PHE A 111 -4.11 -0.33 -15.45
C PHE A 111 -3.37 -0.84 -16.68
N ASN A 112 -2.76 -2.00 -16.55
CA ASN A 112 -2.16 -2.72 -17.66
C ASN A 112 -2.73 -4.13 -17.72
N HIS A 113 -2.99 -4.64 -18.91
CA HIS A 113 -3.07 -6.07 -19.11
C HIS A 113 -1.69 -6.69 -18.80
N LYS A 114 -1.67 -7.92 -18.27
CA LYS A 114 -0.41 -8.62 -17.92
C LYS A 114 0.54 -8.82 -19.08
N SER A 115 0.06 -8.77 -20.33
CA SER A 115 0.91 -8.76 -21.54
C SER A 115 1.68 -7.44 -21.75
N GLY A 116 1.52 -6.45 -20.88
CA GLY A 116 2.21 -5.15 -20.95
C GLY A 116 1.44 -4.05 -21.67
N THR A 117 0.21 -4.30 -22.15
CA THR A 117 -0.61 -3.27 -22.80
C THR A 117 -1.31 -2.40 -21.76
N GLN A 118 -1.09 -1.08 -21.79
CA GLN A 118 -1.85 -0.13 -20.97
C GLN A 118 -3.30 -0.06 -21.45
N THR A 119 -4.26 -0.29 -20.55
CA THR A 119 -5.70 -0.27 -20.86
C THR A 119 -6.39 0.97 -20.31
N PHE A 120 -5.86 1.56 -19.24
CA PHE A 120 -6.42 2.76 -18.60
C PHE A 120 -5.34 3.56 -17.87
N GLN A 121 -5.54 4.88 -17.79
CA GLN A 121 -4.73 5.77 -16.98
C GLN A 121 -5.52 7.05 -16.63
N SER A 122 -5.36 7.53 -15.40
CA SER A 122 -5.98 8.78 -14.92
C SER A 122 -5.15 9.40 -13.80
N ASN A 123 -5.32 10.71 -13.54
CA ASN A 123 -4.97 11.23 -12.22
C ASN A 123 -5.90 10.63 -11.16
N LEU A 124 -5.42 10.56 -9.91
CA LEU A 124 -6.13 9.85 -8.84
C LEU A 124 -7.46 10.55 -8.46
N PHE A 125 -7.50 11.88 -8.48
CA PHE A 125 -8.71 12.67 -8.17
C PHE A 125 -9.85 12.36 -9.14
N ALA A 126 -9.55 12.43 -10.43
CA ALA A 126 -10.48 12.13 -11.49
C ALA A 126 -10.88 10.66 -11.51
N PHE A 127 -10.07 9.75 -10.98
CA PHE A 127 -10.47 8.35 -10.78
C PHE A 127 -11.53 8.20 -9.68
N PHE A 128 -11.38 8.92 -8.56
CA PHE A 128 -12.36 8.91 -7.45
C PHE A 128 -13.58 9.82 -7.65
N GLY A 129 -13.69 10.55 -8.77
CA GLY A 129 -14.87 11.38 -9.08
C GLY A 129 -14.80 12.83 -8.64
N PHE A 130 -13.61 13.32 -8.28
CA PHE A 130 -13.44 14.67 -7.77
C PHE A 130 -12.74 15.59 -8.79
N GLN A 131 -13.27 16.81 -8.96
CA GLN A 131 -12.58 17.91 -9.63
C GLN A 131 -11.69 18.64 -8.59
N ALA A 132 -10.47 19.00 -9.01
CA ALA A 132 -9.26 19.20 -8.21
C ALA A 132 -9.30 20.03 -6.90
N PHE A 133 -8.24 19.80 -6.10
CA PHE A 133 -7.81 20.40 -4.81
C PHE A 133 -8.36 19.76 -3.53
N SER A 134 -7.92 18.52 -3.29
CA SER A 134 -7.81 17.97 -1.95
C SER A 134 -6.50 17.17 -1.85
N GLY A 135 -5.89 17.05 -0.68
CA GLY A 135 -4.60 16.39 -0.53
C GLY A 135 -4.78 14.87 -0.47
N MET A 136 -4.94 14.19 -1.61
CA MET A 136 -4.99 12.73 -1.65
C MET A 136 -3.59 12.12 -1.57
N TYR A 137 -3.42 11.13 -0.68
CA TYR A 137 -2.15 10.44 -0.46
C TYR A 137 -2.38 9.04 0.16
N ASP A 138 -1.29 8.30 0.35
CA ASP A 138 -1.26 6.95 0.91
C ASP A 138 -2.19 5.98 0.17
N VAL A 139 -2.11 5.97 -1.16
CA VAL A 139 -2.90 5.06 -1.99
C VAL A 139 -2.58 3.59 -1.67
N ARG A 140 -3.60 2.74 -1.62
CA ARG A 140 -3.52 1.29 -1.40
C ARG A 140 -4.38 0.56 -2.42
N ILE A 141 -3.89 -0.58 -2.89
CA ILE A 141 -4.58 -1.38 -3.91
C ILE A 141 -4.55 -2.83 -3.46
N ALA A 142 -5.68 -3.53 -3.60
CA ALA A 142 -5.77 -4.98 -3.45
C ALA A 142 -6.65 -5.56 -4.56
N PHE A 143 -6.29 -6.74 -5.04
CA PHE A 143 -7.20 -7.62 -5.74
C PHE A 143 -7.66 -8.70 -4.77
N ASP A 144 -8.95 -8.97 -4.75
CA ASP A 144 -9.57 -9.89 -3.81
C ASP A 144 -10.08 -11.14 -4.52
N ASP A 145 -9.31 -12.22 -4.42
CA ASP A 145 -9.64 -13.51 -5.04
C ASP A 145 -10.95 -14.11 -4.51
N TYR A 146 -11.40 -13.72 -3.32
CA TYR A 146 -12.66 -14.22 -2.78
C TYR A 146 -13.89 -13.66 -3.51
N THR A 147 -13.79 -12.44 -4.04
CA THR A 147 -14.91 -11.76 -4.71
C THR A 147 -14.65 -11.48 -6.19
N GLY A 148 -13.41 -11.62 -6.64
CA GLY A 148 -13.00 -11.23 -7.99
C GLY A 148 -13.18 -9.74 -8.21
N ARG A 149 -12.74 -8.90 -7.25
CA ARG A 149 -12.90 -7.44 -7.27
C ARG A 149 -11.59 -6.74 -6.94
N TRP A 150 -11.45 -5.55 -7.48
CA TRP A 150 -10.38 -4.61 -7.16
C TRP A 150 -10.85 -3.62 -6.10
N PHE A 151 -9.96 -3.31 -5.17
CA PHE A 151 -10.13 -2.30 -4.14
C PHE A 151 -9.01 -1.28 -4.26
N VAL A 152 -9.35 0.00 -4.38
CA VAL A 152 -8.40 1.11 -4.34
C VAL A 152 -8.83 2.05 -3.23
N ALA A 153 -7.93 2.35 -2.30
CA ALA A 153 -8.18 3.29 -1.22
C ALA A 153 -7.11 4.37 -1.15
N ALA A 154 -7.48 5.54 -0.65
CA ALA A 154 -6.57 6.64 -0.40
C ALA A 154 -7.14 7.54 0.70
N VAL A 155 -6.28 8.28 1.38
CA VAL A 155 -6.72 9.30 2.34
C VAL A 155 -6.79 10.63 1.63
N ASP A 156 -7.79 11.40 1.98
CA ASP A 156 -7.80 12.85 1.77
C ASP A 156 -7.77 13.59 3.11
N GLN A 157 -7.05 14.71 3.15
CA GLN A 157 -7.20 15.67 4.23
C GLN A 157 -7.29 17.12 3.74
N THR A 158 -7.95 17.94 4.56
CA THR A 158 -7.97 19.39 4.40
C THR A 158 -7.87 20.04 5.77
N ASP A 159 -6.90 20.93 5.96
CA ASP A 159 -6.75 21.70 7.18
C ASP A 159 -7.65 22.95 7.16
N ALA A 160 -8.16 23.37 8.32
CA ALA A 160 -8.98 24.57 8.44
C ALA A 160 -8.26 25.85 7.99
N SER A 161 -6.92 25.88 8.05
CA SER A 161 -6.11 26.98 7.54
C SER A 161 -6.10 27.06 6.00
N SER A 162 -6.36 25.96 5.30
CA SER A 162 -6.42 25.90 3.84
C SER A 162 -7.84 25.82 3.28
N SER A 163 -8.88 25.80 4.12
CA SER A 163 -10.26 25.68 3.67
C SER A 163 -11.29 26.35 4.59
N PRO A 164 -12.24 27.12 4.04
CA PRO A 164 -13.29 27.78 4.83
C PRO A 164 -14.28 26.80 5.49
N PHE A 165 -14.26 25.52 5.11
CA PHE A 165 -15.14 24.49 5.64
C PHE A 165 -14.54 23.72 6.83
N GLY A 166 -13.37 24.13 7.32
CA GLY A 166 -12.71 23.54 8.48
C GLY A 166 -11.98 22.22 8.19
N ASN A 167 -11.43 21.63 9.26
CA ASN A 167 -10.66 20.39 9.21
C ASN A 167 -11.49 19.22 8.67
N ARG A 168 -10.97 18.48 7.69
CA ARG A 168 -11.59 17.29 7.10
C ARG A 168 -10.56 16.19 6.90
N SER A 169 -10.99 14.94 7.05
CA SER A 169 -10.21 13.75 6.72
C SER A 169 -11.18 12.63 6.34
N SER A 170 -10.91 11.99 5.20
CA SER A 170 -11.70 10.86 4.71
C SER A 170 -10.80 9.76 4.16
N ILE A 171 -11.20 8.51 4.35
CA ILE A 171 -10.67 7.37 3.60
C ILE A 171 -11.64 7.13 2.45
N PHE A 172 -11.17 7.30 1.22
CA PHE A 172 -11.90 6.92 0.02
C PHE A 172 -11.67 5.46 -0.31
N LEU A 173 -12.70 4.80 -0.83
CA LEU A 173 -12.66 3.42 -1.28
C LEU A 173 -13.39 3.31 -2.62
N ALA A 174 -12.68 2.89 -3.65
CA ALA A 174 -13.22 2.51 -4.94
C ALA A 174 -13.24 0.99 -5.03
N VAL A 175 -14.36 0.43 -5.49
CA VAL A 175 -14.54 -1.00 -5.70
C VAL A 175 -14.96 -1.26 -7.13
N SER A 176 -14.26 -2.14 -7.85
CA SER A 176 -14.66 -2.53 -9.20
C SER A 176 -15.94 -3.36 -9.19
N ASP A 177 -16.59 -3.47 -10.34
CA ASP A 177 -17.74 -4.33 -10.58
C ASP A 177 -17.36 -5.79 -10.87
N ASP A 178 -16.15 -6.06 -11.35
CA ASP A 178 -15.61 -7.41 -11.53
C ASP A 178 -14.05 -7.45 -11.56
N ALA A 179 -13.49 -8.53 -12.13
CA ALA A 179 -12.05 -8.76 -12.19
C ALA A 179 -11.35 -8.00 -13.33
N ASP A 180 -12.09 -7.43 -14.27
CA ASP A 180 -11.60 -6.46 -15.24
C ASP A 180 -11.65 -5.06 -14.62
N PRO A 181 -10.50 -4.42 -14.32
CA PRO A 181 -10.50 -3.10 -13.70
C PRO A 181 -11.03 -2.01 -14.65
N ASN A 182 -11.24 -2.28 -15.94
CA ASN A 182 -11.72 -1.28 -16.92
C ASN A 182 -13.26 -1.10 -16.90
N GLY A 183 -13.98 -1.84 -16.05
CA GLY A 183 -15.44 -1.80 -15.90
C GLY A 183 -15.98 -0.59 -15.12
N GLU A 184 -17.09 -0.82 -14.41
CA GLU A 184 -17.68 0.15 -13.51
C GLU A 184 -17.05 0.11 -12.11
N TRP A 185 -17.00 1.25 -11.45
CA TRP A 185 -16.49 1.38 -10.08
C TRP A 185 -17.51 2.08 -9.19
N ALA A 186 -17.76 1.51 -8.02
CA ALA A 186 -18.50 2.11 -6.93
C ALA A 186 -17.54 2.88 -6.01
N ILE A 187 -17.84 4.14 -5.73
CA ILE A 187 -17.00 5.01 -4.90
C ILE A 187 -17.67 5.29 -3.56
N TYR A 188 -16.90 5.11 -2.50
CA TYR A 188 -17.33 5.25 -1.12
C TYR A 188 -16.39 6.17 -0.33
N SER A 189 -16.90 6.75 0.76
CA SER A 189 -16.16 7.60 1.69
C SER A 189 -16.44 7.22 3.14
N ILE A 190 -15.36 7.09 3.91
CA ILE A 190 -15.39 6.94 5.36
C ILE A 190 -14.82 8.22 5.97
N ASN A 191 -15.62 8.94 6.76
CA ASN A 191 -15.10 10.04 7.55
C ASN A 191 -14.08 9.51 8.58
N SER A 192 -12.82 9.85 8.39
CA SER A 192 -11.70 9.46 9.24
C SER A 192 -11.26 10.58 10.18
N ARG A 193 -11.94 11.73 10.17
CA ARG A 193 -11.70 12.80 11.13
C ARG A 193 -12.25 12.43 12.51
N LEU A 194 -11.36 12.24 13.48
CA LEU A 194 -11.75 11.87 14.85
C LEU A 194 -11.36 12.97 15.85
N THR A 195 -12.17 13.12 16.89
CA THR A 195 -11.77 13.88 18.08
C THR A 195 -11.21 12.91 19.12
N ILE A 196 -9.91 12.97 19.37
CA ILE A 196 -9.21 12.17 20.38
C ILE A 196 -8.61 13.16 21.40
N SER A 197 -8.71 12.92 22.70
CA SER A 197 -8.15 13.84 23.72
C SER A 197 -8.45 15.33 23.45
N SER A 198 -9.70 15.64 23.09
CA SER A 198 -10.20 16.99 22.75
C SER A 198 -9.59 17.68 21.52
N GLN A 199 -8.82 16.98 20.69
CA GLN A 199 -8.25 17.50 19.43
C GLN A 199 -8.77 16.74 18.22
N GLN A 200 -9.16 17.47 17.18
CA GLN A 200 -9.46 16.89 15.87
C GLN A 200 -8.19 16.35 15.22
N ARG A 201 -8.30 15.17 14.61
CA ARG A 201 -7.19 14.47 13.97
C ARG A 201 -7.57 13.88 12.62
N TYR A 202 -6.59 13.78 11.72
CA TYR A 202 -6.69 13.14 10.42
C TYR A 202 -5.98 11.78 10.41
N ALA A 203 -6.36 10.94 9.44
CA ALA A 203 -5.71 9.67 9.17
C ALA A 203 -4.42 9.88 8.37
N GLU A 204 -3.34 9.20 8.73
CA GLU A 204 -2.05 9.25 8.05
C GLU A 204 -1.40 7.86 8.04
N SER A 205 -0.51 7.62 7.08
CA SER A 205 0.13 6.32 6.87
C SER A 205 -0.90 5.20 6.68
N LEU A 206 -1.92 5.44 5.83
CA LEU A 206 -3.00 4.48 5.60
C LEU A 206 -2.43 3.11 5.21
N GLN A 207 -2.97 2.05 5.79
CA GLN A 207 -2.74 0.69 5.32
C GLN A 207 -4.07 0.04 4.99
N MET A 208 -4.04 -0.95 4.10
CA MET A 208 -5.20 -1.73 3.72
C MET A 208 -4.84 -3.21 3.69
N ALA A 209 -5.73 -4.06 4.17
CA ALA A 209 -5.69 -5.48 3.90
C ALA A 209 -7.09 -6.04 3.67
N ILE A 210 -7.15 -7.18 3.00
CA ILE A 210 -8.38 -7.91 2.74
C ILE A 210 -8.37 -9.29 3.42
N SER A 211 -9.55 -9.77 3.75
CA SER A 211 -9.84 -11.14 4.18
C SER A 211 -11.10 -11.63 3.47
N GLN A 212 -11.59 -12.82 3.83
CA GLN A 212 -12.76 -13.41 3.18
C GLN A 212 -13.99 -12.49 3.23
N GLY A 213 -14.32 -11.90 4.39
CA GLY A 213 -15.53 -11.10 4.59
C GLY A 213 -15.29 -9.62 4.84
N GLU A 214 -14.03 -9.17 4.94
CA GLU A 214 -13.71 -7.86 5.48
C GLU A 214 -12.67 -7.10 4.64
N ILE A 215 -12.74 -5.78 4.73
CA ILE A 215 -11.65 -4.87 4.35
C ILE A 215 -11.21 -4.17 5.64
N TYR A 216 -9.90 -4.14 5.87
CA TYR A 216 -9.29 -3.49 7.02
C TYR A 216 -8.55 -2.25 6.58
N PHE A 217 -8.86 -1.12 7.21
CA PHE A 217 -8.03 0.08 7.13
C PHE A 217 -7.41 0.37 8.47
N THR A 218 -6.11 0.63 8.49
CA THR A 218 -5.46 1.23 9.65
C THR A 218 -4.84 2.57 9.27
N ALA A 219 -4.82 3.49 10.21
CA ALA A 219 -4.13 4.76 10.05
C ALA A 219 -3.64 5.28 11.40
N ASN A 220 -2.55 6.04 11.37
CA ASN A 220 -2.13 6.89 12.47
C ASN A 220 -3.08 8.09 12.56
N MET A 221 -3.40 8.51 13.78
CA MET A 221 -4.19 9.72 14.01
C MET A 221 -3.28 10.88 14.37
N LEU A 222 -3.15 11.85 13.46
CA LEU A 222 -2.33 13.05 13.63
C LEU A 222 -3.20 14.29 13.84
N SER A 223 -2.80 15.21 14.72
CA SER A 223 -3.50 16.50 14.87
C SER A 223 -3.33 17.38 13.63
N PHE A 224 -4.38 18.11 13.25
CA PHE A 224 -4.29 19.19 12.26
C PHE A 224 -3.35 20.31 12.73
N GLY A 225 -2.89 21.15 11.79
CA GLY A 225 -1.94 22.23 12.02
C GLY A 225 -0.52 21.93 11.56
N ALA A 226 0.36 22.95 11.64
CA ALA A 226 1.71 22.92 11.07
C ALA A 226 2.67 21.90 11.73
N THR A 227 2.42 21.54 12.99
CA THR A 227 3.22 20.56 13.74
C THR A 227 2.30 19.44 14.22
N PRO A 228 1.98 18.46 13.35
CA PRO A 228 1.07 17.38 13.69
C PRO A 228 1.62 16.50 14.82
N THR A 229 0.74 16.09 15.73
CA THR A 229 1.06 15.23 16.88
C THR A 229 0.29 13.91 16.81
N TYR A 230 1.00 12.80 17.05
CA TYR A 230 0.44 11.45 17.03
C TYR A 230 -0.37 11.14 18.30
N ALA A 231 -1.54 10.50 18.14
CA ALA A 231 -2.41 10.09 19.25
C ALA A 231 -2.96 8.66 19.11
N GLY A 232 -2.18 7.78 18.49
CA GLY A 232 -2.51 6.37 18.35
C GLY A 232 -2.98 5.99 16.96
N SER A 233 -3.03 4.68 16.73
CA SER A 233 -3.55 4.10 15.50
C SER A 233 -5.02 3.71 15.66
N ARG A 234 -5.78 3.74 14.56
CA ARG A 234 -7.17 3.30 14.51
C ARG A 234 -7.36 2.24 13.44
N LEU A 235 -8.34 1.37 13.66
CA LEU A 235 -8.74 0.31 12.74
C LEU A 235 -10.20 0.50 12.35
N TRP A 236 -10.45 0.62 11.04
CA TRP A 236 -11.78 0.49 10.45
C TRP A 236 -11.91 -0.92 9.88
N ILE A 237 -12.96 -1.64 10.30
CA ILE A 237 -13.31 -2.95 9.76
C ILE A 237 -14.58 -2.78 8.96
N VAL A 238 -14.49 -2.90 7.64
CA VAL A 238 -15.60 -2.78 6.68
C VAL A 238 -16.16 -4.17 6.38
N ASP A 239 -17.50 -4.32 6.41
CA ASP A 239 -18.15 -5.58 6.02
C ASP A 239 -18.33 -5.66 4.50
N LYS A 240 -17.47 -6.46 3.86
CA LYS A 240 -17.48 -6.68 2.42
C LYS A 240 -18.69 -7.51 1.97
N ASN A 241 -19.35 -8.25 2.87
CA ASN A 241 -20.54 -9.03 2.49
C ASN A 241 -21.74 -8.12 2.18
N GLU A 242 -21.78 -6.91 2.75
CA GLU A 242 -22.83 -5.94 2.47
C GLU A 242 -22.70 -5.41 1.03
N LEU A 243 -21.46 -5.18 0.56
CA LEU A 243 -21.20 -4.77 -0.83
C LEU A 243 -21.82 -5.76 -1.81
N LEU A 244 -21.55 -7.06 -1.63
CA LEU A 244 -22.04 -8.11 -2.53
C LEU A 244 -23.57 -8.29 -2.49
N ALA A 245 -24.23 -7.80 -1.44
CA ALA A 245 -25.66 -7.99 -1.25
C ALA A 245 -26.50 -6.85 -1.81
N ASN A 246 -26.03 -5.60 -1.69
CA ASN A 246 -26.82 -4.42 -2.02
C ASN A 246 -26.00 -3.17 -2.37
N ASP A 247 -24.72 -3.33 -2.72
CA ASP A 247 -23.79 -2.22 -2.98
C ASP A 247 -23.69 -1.20 -1.84
N ASN A 248 -24.06 -1.59 -0.61
CA ASN A 248 -23.88 -0.77 0.57
C ASN A 248 -22.71 -1.29 1.40
N LEU A 249 -22.11 -0.41 2.20
CA LEU A 249 -21.02 -0.78 3.08
C LEU A 249 -21.27 -0.20 4.46
N SER A 250 -20.84 -0.92 5.49
CA SER A 250 -20.76 -0.39 6.85
C SER A 250 -19.47 -0.82 7.52
N PHE A 251 -19.07 -0.06 8.54
CA PHE A 251 -17.82 -0.29 9.26
C PHE A 251 -17.97 -0.21 10.77
N THR A 252 -17.01 -0.80 11.47
CA THR A 252 -16.75 -0.58 12.89
C THR A 252 -15.38 0.08 13.08
N LEU A 253 -15.25 0.90 14.12
CA LEU A 253 -14.01 1.63 14.44
C LEU A 253 -13.45 1.17 15.78
N HIS A 254 -12.15 0.85 15.81
CA HIS A 254 -11.48 0.31 16.99
C HIS A 254 -10.16 1.04 17.30
N ASN A 255 -9.78 1.01 18.58
CA ASN A 255 -8.43 1.31 19.02
C ASN A 255 -7.71 -0.01 19.33
N PRO A 256 -7.05 -0.64 18.35
CA PRO A 256 -6.52 -2.00 18.47
C PRO A 256 -5.50 -2.16 19.60
N PHE A 257 -4.61 -1.17 19.83
CA PHE A 257 -3.66 -1.25 20.95
C PHE A 257 -4.38 -1.31 22.31
N ALA A 258 -5.32 -0.40 22.55
CA ALA A 258 -6.09 -0.38 23.79
C ALA A 258 -6.92 -1.66 23.95
N SER A 259 -7.59 -2.11 22.88
CA SER A 259 -8.39 -3.33 22.87
C SER A 259 -7.56 -4.59 23.12
N ALA A 260 -6.28 -4.59 22.73
CA ALA A 260 -5.35 -5.69 22.94
C ALA A 260 -4.51 -5.58 24.24
N GLY A 261 -4.73 -4.53 25.04
CA GLY A 261 -3.98 -4.29 26.28
C GLY A 261 -2.53 -3.84 26.09
N VAL A 262 -2.18 -3.31 24.91
CA VAL A 262 -0.84 -2.75 24.63
C VAL A 262 -0.80 -1.30 25.08
N THR A 263 0.12 -0.98 26.00
CA THR A 263 0.21 0.35 26.62
C THR A 263 1.15 1.30 25.89
N GLN A 264 2.10 0.77 25.11
CA GLN A 264 2.99 1.59 24.29
C GLN A 264 2.22 2.20 23.12
N ASN A 265 2.32 3.51 22.96
CA ASN A 265 1.67 4.25 21.89
C ASN A 265 2.66 4.53 20.74
N LEU A 266 3.09 3.46 20.07
CA LEU A 266 4.01 3.54 18.93
C LEU A 266 3.21 3.71 17.63
N ALA A 267 3.76 4.46 16.67
CA ALA A 267 3.08 4.72 15.39
C ALA A 267 3.10 3.49 14.48
N GLY A 268 2.07 3.34 13.66
CA GLY A 268 1.91 2.30 12.65
C GLY A 268 1.21 1.04 13.16
N LEU A 269 0.36 0.45 12.33
CA LEU A 269 -0.15 -0.91 12.48
C LEU A 269 -0.45 -1.41 11.08
N SER A 270 0.31 -2.34 10.54
CA SER A 270 0.05 -2.85 9.19
C SER A 270 -0.84 -4.10 9.28
N PRO A 271 -2.06 -4.09 8.70
CA PRO A 271 -2.88 -5.28 8.61
C PRO A 271 -2.30 -6.25 7.56
N VAL A 272 -2.61 -7.53 7.70
CA VAL A 272 -2.10 -8.60 6.83
C VAL A 272 -3.20 -9.10 5.90
N ASN A 273 -2.89 -9.24 4.60
CA ASN A 273 -3.80 -9.83 3.62
C ASN A 273 -3.98 -11.33 3.91
N MET A 274 -5.22 -11.79 4.06
CA MET A 274 -5.52 -13.17 4.42
C MET A 274 -5.87 -13.98 3.17
N LEU A 275 -4.87 -14.61 2.56
CA LEU A 275 -5.03 -15.38 1.32
C LEU A 275 -5.27 -16.87 1.57
N GLY A 276 -5.86 -17.57 0.60
CA GLY A 276 -5.93 -19.03 0.57
C GLY A 276 -6.96 -19.70 1.50
N GLY A 277 -7.92 -18.94 2.05
CA GLY A 277 -8.99 -19.47 2.89
C GLY A 277 -8.51 -20.12 4.20
N GLY A 278 -9.43 -20.74 4.95
CA GLY A 278 -9.08 -21.54 6.13
C GLY A 278 -8.66 -20.75 7.37
N ALA A 279 -8.78 -19.43 7.37
CA ALA A 279 -8.50 -18.57 8.54
C ALA A 279 -9.53 -18.76 9.68
N GLY A 280 -10.66 -19.43 9.41
CA GLY A 280 -11.71 -19.68 10.37
C GLY A 280 -12.32 -18.38 10.88
N THR A 281 -12.27 -18.16 12.20
CA THR A 281 -12.74 -16.91 12.83
C THR A 281 -11.69 -15.81 12.86
N THR A 282 -10.49 -16.05 12.30
CA THR A 282 -9.42 -15.06 12.25
C THR A 282 -9.71 -14.07 11.14
N GLY A 283 -9.83 -12.80 11.49
CA GLY A 283 -10.04 -11.71 10.55
C GLY A 283 -8.76 -11.25 9.88
N THR A 284 -7.82 -10.73 10.66
CA THR A 284 -6.48 -10.34 10.21
C THR A 284 -5.50 -10.30 11.39
N PHE A 285 -4.23 -10.03 11.11
CA PHE A 285 -3.21 -9.68 12.09
C PHE A 285 -2.72 -8.25 11.83
N LEU A 286 -2.53 -7.47 12.89
CA LEU A 286 -1.96 -6.13 12.82
C LEU A 286 -0.54 -6.18 13.36
N ILE A 287 0.42 -5.70 12.56
CA ILE A 287 1.85 -5.80 12.85
C ILE A 287 2.42 -4.42 13.14
N ASN A 288 3.19 -4.31 14.21
CA ASN A 288 4.02 -3.14 14.49
C ASN A 288 5.44 -3.59 14.86
N ALA A 289 6.44 -3.05 14.16
CA ALA A 289 7.87 -3.29 14.35
C ALA A 289 8.61 -2.06 14.92
N GLY A 290 7.87 -1.06 15.37
CA GLY A 290 8.34 0.24 15.82
C GLY A 290 8.91 0.23 17.22
N GLY A 291 10.04 -0.45 17.44
CA GLY A 291 10.87 -0.25 18.64
C GLY A 291 10.34 -0.90 19.92
N PHE A 292 9.71 -2.07 19.82
CA PHE A 292 9.42 -2.88 21.01
C PHE A 292 10.66 -3.70 21.40
N SER A 293 10.89 -3.84 22.70
CA SER A 293 11.98 -4.63 23.28
C SER A 293 11.56 -5.16 24.64
N ASP A 294 12.10 -6.30 25.05
CA ASP A 294 12.00 -6.82 26.42
C ASP A 294 13.32 -6.73 27.20
N GLY A 295 14.27 -5.93 26.69
CA GLY A 295 15.62 -5.77 27.27
C GLY A 295 16.59 -6.90 26.91
N SER A 296 16.11 -8.02 26.35
CA SER A 296 16.95 -9.14 25.87
C SER A 296 17.04 -9.21 24.34
N GLY A 297 16.15 -8.50 23.64
CA GLY A 297 16.19 -8.34 22.20
C GLY A 297 14.94 -7.64 21.67
N ASP A 298 14.89 -7.49 20.35
CA ASP A 298 13.84 -6.75 19.65
C ASP A 298 12.57 -7.57 19.48
N ARG A 299 11.43 -6.89 19.51
CA ARG A 299 10.10 -7.51 19.47
C ARG A 299 9.22 -6.84 18.41
N LEU A 300 8.33 -7.65 17.87
CA LEU A 300 7.18 -7.23 17.06
C LEU A 300 5.94 -7.27 17.93
N ALA A 301 5.06 -6.27 17.85
CA ALA A 301 3.70 -6.43 18.33
C ALA A 301 2.84 -7.05 17.22
N VAL A 302 2.22 -8.19 17.52
CA VAL A 302 1.32 -8.91 16.62
C VAL A 302 -0.05 -8.99 17.28
N ILE A 303 -1.01 -8.22 16.77
CA ILE A 303 -2.38 -8.20 17.30
C ILE A 303 -3.27 -9.02 16.36
N ARG A 304 -3.75 -10.16 16.84
CA ARG A 304 -4.79 -10.93 16.15
C ARG A 304 -6.15 -10.27 16.33
N VAL A 305 -6.87 -10.07 15.23
CA VAL A 305 -8.27 -9.65 15.21
C VAL A 305 -9.14 -10.88 14.95
N SER A 306 -9.97 -11.26 15.91
CA SER A 306 -10.86 -12.43 15.78
C SER A 306 -12.33 -12.05 15.80
N ASN A 307 -13.13 -12.78 15.02
CA ASN A 307 -14.55 -12.52 14.80
C ASN A 307 -14.83 -11.05 14.42
N PRO A 308 -14.13 -10.50 13.41
CA PRO A 308 -14.11 -9.07 13.10
C PRO A 308 -15.50 -8.47 12.82
N LEU A 309 -16.44 -9.26 12.28
CA LEU A 309 -17.81 -8.83 11.96
C LEU A 309 -18.82 -9.07 13.09
N SER A 310 -18.41 -9.74 14.17
CA SER A 310 -19.22 -9.91 15.38
C SER A 310 -19.49 -8.56 16.05
N PRO A 311 -20.59 -8.39 16.81
CA PRO A 311 -20.79 -7.22 17.67
C PRO A 311 -19.67 -6.99 18.70
N THR A 312 -18.89 -8.03 19.02
CA THR A 312 -17.78 -7.99 19.99
C THR A 312 -16.54 -8.68 19.40
N PRO A 313 -15.81 -8.04 18.47
CA PRO A 313 -14.56 -8.58 17.97
C PRO A 313 -13.53 -8.60 19.11
N THR A 314 -12.62 -9.57 19.09
CA THR A 314 -11.56 -9.69 20.09
C THR A 314 -10.20 -9.36 19.49
N PHE A 315 -9.36 -8.74 20.33
CA PHE A 315 -8.00 -8.32 19.97
C PHE A 315 -7.04 -8.98 20.94
N THR A 316 -6.07 -9.73 20.44
CA THR A 316 -5.09 -10.44 21.27
C THR A 316 -3.69 -10.13 20.78
N ASN A 317 -2.91 -9.43 21.60
CA ASN A 317 -1.53 -9.13 21.30
C ASN A 317 -0.61 -10.30 21.66
N THR A 318 0.44 -10.48 20.87
CA THR A 318 1.61 -11.29 21.20
C THR A 318 2.85 -10.51 20.79
N PHE A 319 3.84 -10.44 21.69
CA PHE A 319 5.16 -9.92 21.35
C PHE A 319 6.02 -11.04 20.78
N VAL A 320 6.32 -10.96 19.49
CA VAL A 320 7.11 -11.98 18.77
C VAL A 320 8.56 -11.53 18.70
N SER A 321 9.51 -12.43 18.97
CA SER A 321 10.94 -12.14 18.81
C SER A 321 11.29 -11.78 17.37
N MET A 322 12.18 -10.81 17.17
CA MET A 322 12.78 -10.50 15.86
C MET A 322 14.02 -11.37 15.56
N GLY A 323 14.38 -12.29 16.45
CA GLY A 323 15.55 -13.17 16.33
C GLY A 323 16.73 -12.76 17.22
N GLY A 324 16.53 -11.83 18.16
CA GLY A 324 17.59 -11.33 19.05
C GLY A 324 17.61 -9.80 19.09
N ASP A 325 18.76 -9.24 19.48
CA ASP A 325 19.10 -7.81 19.34
C ASP A 325 19.67 -7.57 17.93
N VAL A 326 18.76 -7.37 16.98
CA VAL A 326 19.04 -7.29 15.55
C VAL A 326 18.96 -5.86 15.02
N ASP A 327 18.39 -4.93 15.78
CA ASP A 327 18.12 -3.56 15.34
C ASP A 327 18.61 -2.54 16.38
N ALA A 328 19.46 -1.60 15.95
CA ALA A 328 19.95 -0.52 16.78
C ALA A 328 18.85 0.54 17.02
N GLN A 329 17.85 0.23 17.84
CA GLN A 329 16.62 1.02 18.02
C GLN A 329 16.85 2.47 18.47
N ALA A 330 17.98 2.75 19.13
CA ALA A 330 18.36 4.11 19.55
C ALA A 330 18.84 5.00 18.38
N THR A 331 19.11 4.41 17.22
CA THR A 331 19.59 5.10 16.02
C THR A 331 18.45 5.23 15.01
N PRO A 332 18.13 6.44 14.50
CA PRO A 332 17.21 6.59 13.37
C PRO A 332 17.68 5.78 12.17
N ILE A 333 16.76 5.29 11.32
CA ILE A 333 17.16 4.62 10.09
C ILE A 333 18.00 5.61 9.24
N PRO A 334 19.23 5.27 8.84
CA PRO A 334 20.11 6.19 8.14
C PRO A 334 19.66 6.36 6.69
N PRO A 335 19.72 7.59 6.13
CA PRO A 335 19.40 7.82 4.73
C PRO A 335 20.45 7.15 3.84
N ALA A 336 20.04 6.73 2.64
CA ALA A 336 20.90 6.00 1.71
C ALA A 336 21.73 6.95 0.82
N PRO A 337 23.03 6.70 0.62
CA PRO A 337 23.80 7.41 -0.39
C PRO A 337 23.35 7.02 -1.80
N GLN A 338 23.67 7.86 -2.78
CA GLN A 338 23.45 7.61 -4.20
C GLN A 338 24.64 8.14 -5.01
N SER A 339 24.90 7.56 -6.17
CA SER A 339 25.94 8.07 -7.06
C SER A 339 25.62 9.47 -7.59
N GLY A 340 26.65 10.27 -7.90
CA GLY A 340 26.51 11.56 -8.58
C GLY A 340 26.10 12.78 -7.72
N THR A 341 25.79 12.61 -6.43
CA THR A 341 25.43 13.71 -5.52
C THR A 341 25.76 13.37 -4.06
N SER A 342 25.89 14.38 -3.21
CA SER A 342 25.99 14.21 -1.75
C SER A 342 24.63 14.18 -1.05
N VAL A 343 23.55 14.51 -1.75
CA VAL A 343 22.19 14.45 -1.21
C VAL A 343 21.78 12.98 -1.09
N THR A 344 21.49 12.53 0.12
CA THR A 344 21.07 11.15 0.40
C THR A 344 19.57 10.96 0.16
N ILE A 345 19.10 9.72 0.10
CA ILE A 345 17.69 9.34 -0.04
C ILE A 345 17.13 9.03 1.35
N VAL A 346 15.96 9.57 1.70
CA VAL A 346 15.28 9.18 2.95
C VAL A 346 14.72 7.76 2.83
N THR A 347 15.15 6.88 3.73
CA THR A 347 14.87 5.42 3.75
C THR A 347 13.75 5.01 4.69
N GLY A 348 13.11 5.98 5.34
CA GLY A 348 11.91 5.78 6.15
C GLY A 348 12.22 5.51 7.61
N ASP A 349 11.40 4.67 8.24
CA ASP A 349 11.54 4.26 9.63
C ASP A 349 11.24 2.76 9.81
N ARG A 350 11.11 2.31 11.07
CA ARG A 350 10.95 0.89 11.45
C ARG A 350 9.56 0.33 11.22
N ARG A 351 8.57 1.16 10.86
CA ARG A 351 7.19 0.69 10.68
C ARG A 351 7.13 -0.30 9.52
N VAL A 352 6.24 -1.27 9.65
CA VAL A 352 5.84 -2.12 8.52
C VAL A 352 5.02 -1.24 7.58
N GLY A 353 5.64 -0.84 6.46
CA GLY A 353 5.06 0.15 5.53
C GLY A 353 4.05 -0.44 4.54
N THR A 354 4.07 -1.75 4.32
CA THR A 354 3.23 -2.44 3.34
C THR A 354 2.58 -3.66 3.97
N ALA A 355 1.31 -3.92 3.63
CA ALA A 355 0.58 -5.08 4.11
C ALA A 355 1.30 -6.39 3.75
N GLY A 356 1.53 -7.22 4.77
CA GLY A 356 2.05 -8.57 4.58
C GLY A 356 1.01 -9.53 4.02
N THR A 357 1.38 -10.80 3.92
CA THR A 357 0.49 -11.89 3.46
C THR A 357 0.42 -12.99 4.51
N TRP A 358 -0.79 -13.46 4.80
CA TRP A 358 -1.06 -14.67 5.55
C TRP A 358 -1.58 -15.74 4.59
N ARG A 359 -1.12 -16.98 4.78
CA ARG A 359 -1.64 -18.15 4.09
C ARG A 359 -1.36 -19.40 4.93
N GLY A 360 -2.34 -20.30 5.03
CA GLY A 360 -2.10 -21.64 5.58
C GLY A 360 -1.63 -21.69 7.04
N GLY A 361 -1.90 -20.66 7.84
CA GLY A 361 -1.47 -20.60 9.24
C GLY A 361 -0.11 -19.95 9.46
N GLU A 362 0.43 -19.25 8.47
CA GLU A 362 1.67 -18.49 8.57
C GLU A 362 1.48 -17.11 7.95
N MET A 363 2.29 -16.14 8.39
CA MET A 363 2.32 -14.81 7.79
C MET A 363 3.73 -14.35 7.50
N VAL A 364 3.85 -13.55 6.44
CA VAL A 364 5.09 -12.95 5.96
C VAL A 364 4.92 -11.46 5.76
N PHE A 365 5.89 -10.69 6.24
CA PHE A 365 5.98 -9.23 6.11
C PHE A 365 7.45 -8.79 6.26
N ALA A 366 7.71 -7.51 6.03
CA ALA A 366 9.05 -6.94 6.14
C ALA A 366 9.03 -5.49 6.63
N ASN A 367 10.15 -5.04 7.20
CA ASN A 367 10.39 -3.65 7.57
C ASN A 367 11.88 -3.29 7.36
N THR A 368 12.21 -2.01 7.45
CA THR A 368 13.60 -1.55 7.49
C THR A 368 14.10 -1.51 8.94
N ILE A 369 15.32 -1.97 9.19
CA ILE A 369 16.04 -1.93 10.47
C ILE A 369 17.42 -1.28 10.31
N VAL A 370 18.11 -1.04 11.43
CA VAL A 370 19.56 -0.76 11.45
C VAL A 370 20.29 -1.94 12.07
N PRO A 371 20.87 -2.86 11.26
CA PRO A 371 21.54 -4.03 11.80
C PRO A 371 22.64 -3.68 12.80
N THR A 372 22.72 -4.44 13.89
CA THR A 372 23.74 -4.27 14.95
C THR A 372 25.06 -4.96 14.62
N THR A 373 25.03 -5.94 13.71
CA THR A 373 26.19 -6.75 13.30
C THR A 373 26.06 -7.12 11.82
N GLY A 374 27.14 -7.67 11.24
CA GLY A 374 27.18 -8.07 9.83
C GLY A 374 27.74 -7.00 8.89
N PRO A 375 27.88 -7.32 7.60
CA PRO A 375 28.44 -6.41 6.59
C PRO A 375 27.63 -5.11 6.41
N ASP A 376 26.34 -5.18 6.70
CA ASP A 376 25.34 -4.12 6.58
C ASP A 376 25.08 -3.40 7.92
N ALA A 377 25.90 -3.65 8.95
CA ALA A 377 25.79 -2.99 10.25
C ALA A 377 25.81 -1.46 10.11
N GLY A 378 24.84 -0.79 10.74
CA GLY A 378 24.71 0.67 10.68
C GLY A 378 24.14 1.21 9.35
N GLN A 379 23.72 0.34 8.43
CA GLN A 379 23.01 0.74 7.20
C GLN A 379 21.50 0.61 7.39
N ALA A 380 20.72 1.20 6.47
CA ALA A 380 19.31 0.89 6.37
C ALA A 380 19.19 -0.46 5.65
N THR A 381 18.63 -1.45 6.34
CA THR A 381 18.48 -2.81 5.78
C THR A 381 17.06 -3.31 5.92
N VAL A 382 16.52 -3.86 4.84
CA VAL A 382 15.29 -4.65 4.84
C VAL A 382 15.49 -5.93 5.64
N ARG A 383 14.56 -6.22 6.56
CA ARG A 383 14.43 -7.51 7.23
C ARG A 383 13.04 -8.07 6.99
N TRP A 384 12.96 -9.34 6.59
CA TRP A 384 11.70 -10.05 6.42
C TRP A 384 11.50 -11.09 7.53
N TYR A 385 10.25 -11.43 7.79
CA TYR A 385 9.87 -12.37 8.84
C TYR A 385 8.83 -13.35 8.30
N ARG A 386 8.97 -14.62 8.69
CA ARG A 386 7.93 -15.65 8.61
C ARG A 386 7.54 -16.00 10.04
N VAL A 387 6.27 -15.83 10.36
CA VAL A 387 5.73 -15.96 11.71
C VAL A 387 4.58 -16.97 11.68
N SER A 388 4.54 -17.87 12.65
CA SER A 388 3.43 -18.78 12.84
C SER A 388 2.16 -17.99 13.21
N ALA A 389 1.05 -18.32 12.56
CA ALA A 389 -0.22 -17.63 12.72
C ALA A 389 -1.39 -18.60 12.45
N PRO A 390 -1.47 -19.76 13.15
CA PRO A 390 -2.48 -20.78 12.86
C PRO A 390 -3.91 -20.25 13.07
N ALA A 391 -4.88 -20.87 12.42
CA ALA A 391 -6.30 -20.53 12.59
C ALA A 391 -6.78 -20.75 14.04
N ALA A 392 -6.24 -21.75 14.73
CA ALA A 392 -6.45 -21.94 16.17
C ALA A 392 -5.90 -20.74 16.96
N ILE A 393 -6.50 -20.40 18.10
CA ILE A 393 -6.01 -19.29 18.96
C ILE A 393 -4.75 -19.75 19.70
N VAL A 394 -3.62 -19.68 19.00
CA VAL A 394 -2.28 -19.94 19.50
C VAL A 394 -1.45 -18.67 19.33
N ALA A 395 -0.59 -18.38 20.30
CA ALA A 395 0.30 -17.24 20.25
C ALA A 395 1.26 -17.35 19.04
N PRO A 396 1.31 -16.33 18.17
CA PRO A 396 2.29 -16.26 17.10
C PRO A 396 3.74 -16.39 17.59
N SER A 397 4.58 -17.05 16.81
CA SER A 397 6.00 -17.23 17.11
C SER A 397 6.84 -17.10 15.84
N LEU A 398 8.07 -16.60 15.98
CA LEU A 398 9.00 -16.49 14.87
C LEU A 398 9.35 -17.89 14.35
N ILE A 399 9.15 -18.12 13.06
CA ILE A 399 9.65 -19.32 12.36
C ILE A 399 11.03 -19.00 11.82
N GLU A 400 11.14 -17.89 11.10
CA GLU A 400 12.36 -17.46 10.44
C GLU A 400 12.35 -15.95 10.20
N ALA A 401 13.53 -15.33 10.19
CA ALA A 401 13.73 -13.99 9.68
C ALA A 401 15.16 -13.82 9.19
N ASP A 402 15.35 -12.98 8.18
CA ASP A 402 16.68 -12.69 7.64
C ASP A 402 16.77 -11.26 7.10
N ASN A 403 18.00 -10.75 7.04
CA ASN A 403 18.31 -9.45 6.45
C ASN A 403 18.51 -9.58 4.94
N VAL A 404 17.97 -8.63 4.19
CA VAL A 404 18.23 -8.44 2.77
C VAL A 404 19.21 -7.28 2.64
N GLY A 405 20.48 -7.53 2.96
CA GLY A 405 21.55 -6.54 2.77
C GLY A 405 21.79 -6.23 1.28
N GLY A 406 22.33 -5.05 0.99
CA GLY A 406 22.60 -4.61 -0.38
C GLY A 406 23.99 -4.98 -0.91
N GLU A 407 24.87 -5.55 -0.09
CA GLU A 407 26.30 -5.72 -0.39
C GLU A 407 26.58 -6.61 -1.62
N GLY A 408 25.67 -7.53 -1.97
CA GLY A 408 25.75 -8.31 -3.20
C GLY A 408 25.45 -7.53 -4.49
N ILE A 409 24.85 -6.34 -4.36
CA ILE A 409 24.53 -5.43 -5.46
C ILE A 409 25.63 -4.37 -5.61
N ALA A 410 25.99 -3.70 -4.50
CA ALA A 410 27.04 -2.70 -4.44
C ALA A 410 27.57 -2.57 -3.01
N THR A 411 28.85 -2.20 -2.87
CA THR A 411 29.45 -1.96 -1.54
C THR A 411 28.80 -0.77 -0.84
N GLY A 412 28.40 -0.96 0.43
CA GLY A 412 27.74 0.07 1.24
C GLY A 412 26.33 0.40 0.72
N ALA A 413 25.63 -0.62 0.23
CA ALA A 413 24.29 -0.47 -0.32
C ALA A 413 23.21 -0.64 0.75
N HIS A 414 22.38 0.39 0.86
CA HIS A 414 21.22 0.42 1.75
C HIS A 414 20.01 -0.16 1.02
N THR A 415 19.20 -0.97 1.71
CA THR A 415 17.92 -1.50 1.22
C THR A 415 16.77 -0.96 2.06
N PHE A 416 15.66 -0.57 1.43
CA PHE A 416 14.60 0.19 2.09
C PHE A 416 13.22 0.03 1.44
N TYR A 417 12.17 0.47 2.16
CA TYR A 417 10.75 0.39 1.79
C TYR A 417 10.34 -0.98 1.22
N PRO A 418 10.42 -2.06 2.02
CA PRO A 418 10.13 -3.40 1.51
C PRO A 418 8.64 -3.70 1.40
N ALA A 419 8.32 -4.64 0.52
CA ALA A 419 7.06 -5.35 0.47
C ALA A 419 7.34 -6.84 0.36
N ALA A 420 6.60 -7.67 1.10
CA ALA A 420 6.79 -9.11 1.11
C ALA A 420 5.47 -9.87 0.99
N THR A 421 5.49 -10.99 0.27
CA THR A 421 4.33 -11.85 0.07
C THR A 421 4.72 -13.33 0.10
N LEU A 422 3.71 -14.20 0.23
CA LEU A 422 3.83 -15.65 0.39
C LEU A 422 2.87 -16.34 -0.60
N ASP A 423 3.43 -17.16 -1.49
CA ASP A 423 2.66 -17.91 -2.49
C ASP A 423 2.00 -19.18 -1.90
N HIS A 424 1.31 -19.94 -2.75
CA HIS A 424 0.64 -21.17 -2.31
C HIS A 424 1.58 -22.36 -2.03
N ASN A 425 2.84 -22.29 -2.46
CA ASN A 425 3.86 -23.30 -2.25
C ASN A 425 4.74 -23.00 -1.01
N GLY A 426 4.54 -21.84 -0.38
CA GLY A 426 5.35 -21.37 0.73
C GLY A 426 6.62 -20.64 0.29
N ASN A 427 6.73 -20.26 -0.99
CA ASN A 427 7.78 -19.39 -1.48
C ASN A 427 7.49 -17.94 -1.05
N ILE A 428 8.54 -17.22 -0.72
CA ILE A 428 8.47 -15.83 -0.28
C ILE A 428 9.13 -14.95 -1.32
N GLY A 429 8.48 -13.85 -1.68
CA GLY A 429 9.10 -12.78 -2.46
C GLY A 429 9.23 -11.52 -1.62
N ILE A 430 10.39 -10.85 -1.70
CA ILE A 430 10.64 -9.57 -1.04
C ILE A 430 11.14 -8.58 -2.08
N GLY A 431 10.33 -7.55 -2.37
CA GLY A 431 10.70 -6.41 -3.21
C GLY A 431 11.15 -5.23 -2.36
N PHE A 432 12.15 -4.48 -2.82
CA PHE A 432 12.74 -3.37 -2.07
C PHE A 432 13.43 -2.34 -2.97
N GLY A 433 13.62 -1.13 -2.45
CA GLY A 433 14.49 -0.13 -3.04
C GLY A 433 15.93 -0.33 -2.58
N VAL A 434 16.90 0.00 -3.43
CA VAL A 434 18.34 -0.09 -3.11
C VAL A 434 19.09 1.14 -3.63
N SER A 435 20.03 1.65 -2.85
CA SER A 435 20.92 2.74 -3.27
C SER A 435 22.27 2.66 -2.55
N ALA A 436 23.34 3.07 -3.21
CA ALA A 436 24.71 3.04 -2.68
C ALA A 436 25.54 4.20 -3.26
N PRO A 437 26.75 4.48 -2.77
CA PRO A 437 27.60 5.54 -3.34
C PRO A 437 27.96 5.33 -4.83
N THR A 438 27.95 4.07 -5.29
CA THR A 438 28.37 3.68 -6.65
C THR A 438 27.20 3.36 -7.60
N ILE A 439 25.95 3.38 -7.11
CA ILE A 439 24.76 3.15 -7.94
C ILE A 439 23.70 4.22 -7.68
N PHE A 440 22.80 4.39 -8.63
CA PHE A 440 21.63 5.24 -8.44
C PHE A 440 20.49 4.47 -7.74
N PRO A 441 19.52 5.17 -7.14
CA PRO A 441 18.36 4.52 -6.53
C PRO A 441 17.65 3.61 -7.52
N SER A 442 17.54 2.34 -7.17
CA SER A 442 17.10 1.24 -8.03
C SER A 442 16.04 0.39 -7.31
N ALA A 443 15.34 -0.45 -8.07
CA ALA A 443 14.41 -1.43 -7.53
C ALA A 443 14.93 -2.86 -7.73
N ALA A 444 14.83 -3.66 -6.68
CA ALA A 444 15.32 -5.02 -6.64
C ALA A 444 14.35 -5.96 -5.90
N TYR A 445 14.55 -7.26 -6.07
CA TYR A 445 13.88 -8.29 -5.28
C TYR A 445 14.83 -9.43 -4.90
N VAL A 446 14.44 -10.17 -3.87
CA VAL A 446 14.93 -11.52 -3.57
C VAL A 446 13.74 -12.47 -3.46
N THR A 447 13.96 -13.74 -3.78
CA THR A 447 12.99 -14.81 -3.55
C THR A 447 13.56 -15.83 -2.59
N ARG A 448 12.70 -16.49 -1.84
CA ARG A 448 13.05 -17.62 -1.00
C ARG A 448 12.15 -18.79 -1.34
N SER A 449 12.78 -19.91 -1.70
CA SER A 449 12.10 -21.18 -1.95
C SER A 449 12.67 -22.27 -1.04
N GLY A 450 11.81 -22.90 -0.25
CA GLY A 450 12.24 -23.81 0.80
C GLY A 450 13.18 -23.12 1.80
N VAL A 451 14.45 -23.56 1.82
CA VAL A 451 15.49 -23.00 2.69
C VAL A 451 16.47 -22.06 1.97
N THR A 452 16.32 -21.88 0.67
CA THR A 452 17.27 -21.13 -0.16
C THR A 452 16.73 -19.74 -0.49
N THR A 453 17.50 -18.72 -0.14
CA THR A 453 17.27 -17.33 -0.58
C THR A 453 18.12 -17.05 -1.82
N SER A 454 17.52 -16.46 -2.85
CA SER A 454 18.22 -16.08 -4.08
C SER A 454 19.20 -14.92 -3.82
N SER A 455 20.16 -14.75 -4.73
CA SER A 455 20.81 -13.44 -4.85
C SER A 455 19.79 -12.37 -5.24
N ALA A 456 20.06 -11.13 -4.85
CA ALA A 456 19.20 -10.01 -5.23
C ALA A 456 19.27 -9.75 -6.73
N THR A 457 18.10 -9.52 -7.34
CA THR A 457 17.97 -9.17 -8.76
C THR A 457 17.50 -7.72 -8.87
N VAL A 458 18.29 -6.87 -9.52
CA VAL A 458 17.91 -5.49 -9.84
C VAL A 458 17.09 -5.50 -11.13
N TYR A 459 15.77 -5.32 -11.01
CA TYR A 459 14.86 -5.34 -12.17
C TYR A 459 14.62 -3.93 -12.76
N ALA A 460 14.97 -2.89 -12.02
CA ALA A 460 14.98 -1.52 -12.51
C ALA A 460 16.20 -0.76 -11.94
N ALA A 461 17.28 -0.71 -12.72
CA ALA A 461 18.45 0.09 -12.37
C ALA A 461 18.16 1.58 -12.56
N GLY A 462 18.57 2.41 -11.59
CA GLY A 462 18.51 3.85 -11.68
C GLY A 462 19.39 4.38 -12.83
N GLY A 463 18.88 5.38 -13.56
CA GLY A 463 19.56 6.01 -14.69
C GLY A 463 20.38 7.25 -14.33
N ASP A 464 20.05 7.91 -13.22
CA ASP A 464 20.74 9.12 -12.72
C ASP A 464 20.39 9.34 -11.23
N PHE A 465 20.95 10.37 -10.60
CA PHE A 465 20.60 10.73 -9.23
C PHE A 465 19.19 11.31 -9.12
N TYR A 466 18.65 11.26 -7.92
CA TYR A 466 17.34 11.80 -7.57
C TYR A 466 17.46 12.81 -6.43
N VAL A 467 17.05 14.05 -6.69
CA VAL A 467 16.88 15.10 -5.68
C VAL A 467 15.48 15.70 -5.82
N ARG A 468 14.70 15.52 -4.76
CA ARG A 468 13.35 16.04 -4.52
C ARG A 468 13.21 16.38 -3.02
N THR A 469 13.82 17.49 -2.65
CA THR A 469 13.81 18.10 -1.32
C THR A 469 12.57 18.97 -1.16
N TYR A 470 11.42 18.29 -0.99
CA TYR A 470 10.07 18.85 -0.82
C TYR A 470 10.01 20.30 -0.30
N VAL A 471 9.26 21.19 -0.94
CA VAL A 471 9.04 22.56 -0.44
C VAL A 471 7.75 22.61 0.39
N LEU A 472 7.87 22.75 1.72
CA LEU A 472 6.72 23.07 2.58
C LEU A 472 6.35 24.56 2.43
N PRO A 473 5.09 24.94 2.72
CA PRO A 473 4.73 26.35 2.90
C PRO A 473 5.61 27.09 3.94
N SER A 474 6.26 26.36 4.84
CA SER A 474 7.23 26.86 5.84
C SER A 474 8.69 26.93 5.35
N GLY A 475 8.99 26.50 4.12
CA GLY A 475 10.33 26.49 3.54
C GLY A 475 10.72 25.15 2.90
N VAL A 476 11.93 25.10 2.31
CA VAL A 476 12.48 23.88 1.70
C VAL A 476 12.81 22.85 2.79
N SER A 477 12.27 21.64 2.68
CA SER A 477 12.66 20.50 3.50
C SER A 477 14.05 20.04 3.09
N ALA A 478 14.96 19.82 4.05
CA ALA A 478 16.27 19.22 3.74
C ALA A 478 16.15 17.72 3.36
N ASN A 479 14.96 17.13 3.45
CA ASN A 479 14.72 15.71 3.23
C ASN A 479 14.39 15.41 1.77
N ASN A 480 15.23 14.61 1.13
CA ASN A 480 15.02 14.09 -0.22
C ASN A 480 14.09 12.86 -0.16
N LEU A 481 12.78 13.09 -0.35
CA LEU A 481 11.76 12.07 -0.14
C LEU A 481 11.64 11.14 -1.35
N TRP A 482 11.76 9.84 -1.11
CA TRP A 482 11.65 8.80 -2.14
C TRP A 482 10.20 8.41 -2.39
N GLY A 483 9.56 7.82 -1.38
CA GLY A 483 8.24 7.18 -1.42
C GLY A 483 8.16 6.18 -0.28
N ASN A 484 7.03 6.15 0.41
CA ASN A 484 6.97 5.43 1.69
C ASN A 484 6.70 3.94 1.53
N TYR A 485 6.31 3.50 0.33
CA TYR A 485 5.73 2.17 0.10
C TYR A 485 6.23 1.53 -1.19
N SER A 486 6.07 0.22 -1.25
CA SER A 486 6.27 -0.63 -2.42
C SER A 486 5.18 -1.71 -2.42
N SER A 487 5.17 -2.62 -3.39
CA SER A 487 4.18 -3.71 -3.40
C SER A 487 4.79 -5.04 -3.82
N ALA A 488 4.28 -6.11 -3.22
CA ALA A 488 4.53 -7.49 -3.58
C ALA A 488 3.19 -8.22 -3.56
N ALA A 489 2.84 -8.93 -4.63
CA ALA A 489 1.57 -9.62 -4.75
C ALA A 489 1.76 -10.95 -5.49
N VAL A 490 1.01 -11.97 -5.06
CA VAL A 490 0.96 -13.26 -5.75
C VAL A 490 -0.12 -13.19 -6.81
N ASP A 491 0.24 -13.62 -8.01
CA ASP A 491 -0.68 -13.78 -9.12
C ASP A 491 -1.69 -14.90 -8.81
N PRO A 492 -3.00 -14.62 -8.83
CA PRO A 492 -4.00 -15.60 -8.46
C PRO A 492 -4.19 -16.72 -9.50
N LEU A 493 -3.68 -16.53 -10.73
CA LEU A 493 -3.85 -17.51 -11.81
C LEU A 493 -2.69 -18.51 -11.89
N ASP A 494 -1.45 -18.02 -11.80
CA ASP A 494 -0.25 -18.83 -12.05
C ASP A 494 0.73 -18.88 -10.87
N GLY A 495 0.48 -18.12 -9.80
CA GLY A 495 1.30 -18.13 -8.59
C GLY A 495 2.57 -17.26 -8.68
N ARG A 496 2.84 -16.61 -9.82
CA ARG A 496 3.98 -15.69 -9.96
C ARG A 496 3.97 -14.61 -8.89
N ILE A 497 5.14 -14.23 -8.41
CA ILE A 497 5.25 -13.09 -7.52
C ILE A 497 5.57 -11.85 -8.33
N TRP A 498 4.72 -10.84 -8.20
CA TRP A 498 4.90 -9.52 -8.79
C TRP A 498 5.41 -8.53 -7.76
N PHE A 499 6.36 -7.69 -8.17
CA PHE A 499 6.91 -6.59 -7.40
C PHE A 499 6.64 -5.27 -8.11
N TYR A 500 6.35 -4.22 -7.35
CA TYR A 500 6.22 -2.86 -7.87
C TYR A 500 6.93 -1.87 -6.96
N ASN A 501 7.83 -1.09 -7.56
CA ASN A 501 8.63 -0.12 -6.83
C ASN A 501 9.06 1.00 -7.77
N GLN A 502 9.60 2.05 -7.19
CA GLN A 502 10.17 3.18 -7.89
C GLN A 502 11.69 3.05 -8.06
N TYR A 503 12.20 3.69 -9.11
CA TYR A 503 13.62 3.80 -9.43
C TYR A 503 13.93 5.19 -10.00
N ALA A 504 15.19 5.59 -9.99
CA ALA A 504 15.58 6.91 -10.47
C ALA A 504 15.65 6.90 -12.00
N GLY A 505 14.87 7.76 -12.64
CA GLY A 505 14.90 7.93 -14.10
C GLY A 505 16.03 8.86 -14.54
N PRO A 506 16.31 8.93 -15.85
CA PRO A 506 17.17 9.97 -16.40
C PRO A 506 16.69 11.37 -15.98
N ARG A 507 17.63 12.28 -15.73
CA ARG A 507 17.29 13.68 -15.43
C ARG A 507 16.51 14.33 -16.58
N GLY A 508 15.71 15.32 -16.21
CA GLY A 508 15.01 16.21 -17.12
C GLY A 508 15.31 17.67 -16.78
N GLY A 509 14.46 18.60 -17.23
CA GLY A 509 14.57 20.00 -16.79
C GLY A 509 14.44 20.13 -15.26
N LEU A 510 15.03 21.16 -14.67
CA LEU A 510 14.84 21.43 -13.24
C LEU A 510 13.36 21.67 -12.96
N PHE A 511 12.85 21.09 -11.87
CA PHE A 511 11.50 21.35 -11.37
C PHE A 511 11.64 21.96 -9.98
N GLN A 512 11.21 23.20 -9.79
CA GLN A 512 11.37 23.92 -8.51
C GLN A 512 12.79 23.87 -7.93
N SER A 513 13.83 24.02 -8.78
CA SER A 513 15.26 23.87 -8.47
C SER A 513 15.75 22.45 -8.13
N GLU A 514 14.86 21.47 -8.12
CA GLU A 514 15.16 20.08 -7.85
C GLU A 514 15.55 19.34 -9.14
N ASP A 515 16.55 18.46 -9.05
CA ASP A 515 17.12 17.73 -10.19
C ASP A 515 17.03 16.21 -9.99
N GLY A 516 16.62 15.48 -11.02
CA GLY A 516 16.30 14.05 -10.93
C GLY A 516 14.86 13.74 -11.32
N ARG A 517 14.57 12.46 -11.58
CA ARG A 517 13.24 11.96 -11.92
C ARG A 517 12.99 10.64 -11.23
N TRP A 518 11.74 10.37 -10.88
CA TRP A 518 11.32 9.04 -10.47
C TRP A 518 10.55 8.37 -11.60
N ARG A 519 10.66 7.05 -11.66
CA ARG A 519 9.85 6.16 -12.49
C ARG A 519 9.41 4.99 -11.63
N THR A 520 8.40 4.25 -12.08
CA THR A 520 7.95 3.03 -11.41
C THR A 520 7.92 1.88 -12.40
N ARG A 521 8.15 0.65 -11.92
CA ARG A 521 8.18 -0.54 -12.77
C ARG A 521 7.65 -1.73 -12.00
N LEU A 522 6.85 -2.55 -12.68
CA LEU A 522 6.48 -3.89 -12.24
C LEU A 522 7.51 -4.90 -12.74
N ALA A 523 7.82 -5.90 -11.93
CA ALA A 523 8.51 -7.12 -12.35
C ALA A 523 7.75 -8.34 -11.84
N ASN A 524 7.86 -9.47 -12.54
CA ASN A 524 7.36 -10.76 -12.07
C ASN A 524 8.46 -11.82 -12.09
N VAL A 525 8.28 -12.83 -11.24
CA VAL A 525 9.13 -14.02 -11.14
C VAL A 525 8.26 -15.24 -10.87
N ASP A 526 8.66 -16.37 -11.46
CA ASP A 526 8.02 -17.69 -11.29
C ASP A 526 8.23 -18.28 -9.89
#